data_AF-A0A075JSR6-F1
#
_entry.id   AF-A0A075JSR6-F1
#
_cell.length_a   1.000
_cell.length_b   1.000
_cell.length_c   1.000
_cell.angle_alpha   90.00
_cell.angle_beta   90.00
_cell.angle_gamma   90.00
#
_symmetry.space_group_name_H-M   'P 1'
#
loop_
_entity.id
_entity.type
_entity.pdbx_description
1 polymer ?
#
loop_
_entity_poly.entity_id
_entity_poly.type
_entity_poly.pdbx_seq_one_letter_code
_entity_poly.pdbx_strand_id
1 'polypeptide(L)'
;MALQHSKSIEIYGDYVDDFKISPFESVYMLHLRGGLEKAINELTNDEKIKLIHYDLKLIENAKRMSKHLSVIYDFSTSNEPLKEWWWHLDQVADGKISFELKAEVKDG
;
A
#
# COMPACT_ATOMS: atom_id res chain seq x y z
N MET A 1 -2.67 10.50 19.30
CA MET A 1 -2.76 9.35 18.37
C MET A 1 -2.53 9.77 16.91
N ALA A 2 -3.00 10.93 16.44
CA ALA A 2 -2.75 11.44 15.07
C ALA A 2 -1.27 11.43 14.59
N LEU A 3 -0.31 11.75 15.46
CA LEU A 3 1.12 11.79 15.09
C LEU A 3 1.69 10.45 14.58
N GLN A 4 1.12 9.31 14.95
CA GLN A 4 1.62 7.99 14.56
C GLN A 4 1.18 7.59 13.14
N HIS A 5 -0.05 7.94 12.73
CA HIS A 5 -0.56 7.60 11.41
C HIS A 5 0.12 8.43 10.32
N SER A 6 0.22 9.74 10.51
CA SER A 6 0.96 10.62 9.61
C SER A 6 2.37 10.10 9.34
N LYS A 7 3.13 9.73 10.38
CA LYS A 7 4.48 9.16 10.20
C LYS A 7 4.47 7.85 9.41
N SER A 8 3.50 6.97 9.66
CA SER A 8 3.38 5.70 8.94
C SER A 8 3.04 5.91 7.46
N ILE A 9 2.21 6.91 7.16
CA ILE A 9 1.88 7.32 5.79
C ILE A 9 3.10 7.88 5.08
N GLU A 10 3.93 8.70 5.74
CA GLU A 10 5.18 9.19 5.13
C GLU A 10 6.15 8.05 4.84
N ILE A 11 6.40 7.15 5.81
CA ILE A 11 7.31 6.02 5.61
C ILE A 11 6.80 5.12 4.47
N TYR A 12 5.49 4.89 4.40
CA TYR A 12 4.88 4.19 3.27
C TYR A 12 5.19 4.92 1.96
N GLY A 13 4.92 6.22 1.89
CA GLY A 13 5.16 7.06 0.72
C GLY A 13 6.62 7.17 0.27
N ASP A 14 7.57 7.10 1.20
CA ASP A 14 9.00 7.11 0.90
C ASP A 14 9.45 5.78 0.27
N TYR A 15 8.72 4.68 0.49
CA TYR A 15 9.10 3.33 0.05
C TYR A 15 8.38 2.89 -1.24
N VAL A 16 7.20 3.43 -1.56
CA VAL A 16 6.40 2.98 -2.73
C VAL A 16 7.10 3.18 -4.09
N ASP A 17 8.09 4.07 -4.17
CA ASP A 17 8.88 4.33 -5.37
C ASP A 17 10.41 4.22 -5.17
N ASP A 18 10.87 3.81 -3.98
CA ASP A 18 12.29 3.53 -3.72
C ASP A 18 12.62 2.05 -3.94
N PHE A 19 13.37 1.78 -5.00
CA PHE A 19 13.83 0.43 -5.34
C PHE A 19 15.28 0.15 -4.92
N LYS A 20 15.89 1.07 -4.17
CA LYS A 20 17.23 0.91 -3.57
C LYS A 20 17.16 0.28 -2.19
N ILE A 21 16.02 0.40 -1.49
CA ILE A 21 15.77 -0.33 -0.25
C ILE A 21 15.72 -1.84 -0.53
N SER A 22 15.89 -2.62 0.52
CA SER A 22 15.84 -4.08 0.41
C SER A 22 14.42 -4.59 0.18
N PRO A 23 14.25 -5.79 -0.42
CA PRO A 23 12.94 -6.43 -0.52
C PRO A 23 12.27 -6.62 0.84
N PHE A 24 13.04 -6.82 1.92
CA PHE A 24 12.52 -6.93 3.28
C PHE A 24 11.87 -5.63 3.75
N GLU A 25 12.49 -4.48 3.47
CA GLU A 25 11.92 -3.16 3.76
C GLU A 25 10.67 -2.90 2.91
N SER A 26 10.67 -3.35 1.65
CA SER A 26 9.47 -3.29 0.79
C SER A 26 8.34 -4.20 1.30
N VAL A 27 8.61 -5.36 1.89
CA VAL A 27 7.57 -6.17 2.55
C VAL A 27 7.05 -5.44 3.80
N TYR A 28 7.93 -4.79 4.56
CA TYR A 28 7.52 -3.97 5.69
C TYR A 28 6.60 -2.81 5.26
N MET A 29 6.85 -2.18 4.11
CA MET A 29 5.95 -1.20 3.50
C MET A 29 4.53 -1.77 3.29
N LEU A 30 4.39 -3.01 2.81
CA LEU A 30 3.07 -3.65 2.66
C LEU A 30 2.37 -3.87 4.00
N HIS A 31 3.11 -4.24 5.04
CA HIS A 31 2.56 -4.34 6.40
C HIS A 31 2.14 -2.97 6.96
N LEU A 32 2.89 -1.90 6.68
CA LEU A 32 2.49 -0.54 7.04
C LEU A 32 1.15 -0.18 6.41
N ARG A 33 0.96 -0.48 5.12
CA ARG A 33 -0.31 -0.25 4.42
C ARG A 33 -1.48 -1.02 5.04
N GLY A 34 -1.26 -2.26 5.46
CA GLY A 34 -2.25 -3.05 6.20
C GLY A 34 -2.56 -2.49 7.60
N GLY A 35 -1.57 -1.90 8.27
CA GLY A 35 -1.79 -1.15 9.52
C GLY A 35 -2.67 0.08 9.31
N LEU A 36 -2.41 0.83 8.24
CA LEU A 36 -3.20 2.01 7.87
C LEU A 36 -4.63 1.66 7.46
N GLU A 37 -4.83 0.53 6.78
CA GLU A 37 -6.17 0.02 6.45
C GLU A 37 -7.01 -0.25 7.71
N LYS A 38 -6.40 -0.88 8.73
CA LYS A 38 -7.08 -1.16 10.00
C LYS A 38 -7.48 0.13 10.72
N ALA A 39 -6.72 1.20 10.54
CA ALA A 39 -6.96 2.51 11.14
C ALA A 39 -7.66 3.50 10.19
N ILE A 40 -8.19 3.06 9.03
CA ILE A 40 -8.69 3.95 7.97
C ILE A 40 -9.79 4.91 8.45
N ASN A 41 -10.60 4.47 9.41
CA ASN A 41 -11.70 5.26 10.00
C ASN A 41 -11.22 6.31 11.02
N GLU A 42 -10.00 6.17 11.50
CA GLU A 42 -9.32 7.08 12.44
C GLU A 42 -8.47 8.14 11.71
N LEU A 43 -8.14 7.90 10.43
CA LEU A 43 -7.41 8.86 9.61
C LEU A 43 -8.25 10.11 9.34
N THR A 44 -7.57 11.25 9.39
CA THR A 44 -8.11 12.52 8.91
C THR A 44 -8.33 12.49 7.39
N ASN A 45 -9.13 13.43 6.87
CA ASN A 45 -9.36 13.53 5.42
C ASN A 45 -8.04 13.78 4.66
N ASP A 46 -7.15 14.62 5.20
CA ASP A 46 -5.83 14.90 4.60
C ASP A 46 -4.94 13.65 4.57
N GLU A 47 -4.94 12.87 5.66
CA GLU A 47 -4.21 11.60 5.73
C GLU A 47 -4.75 10.56 4.74
N LYS A 48 -6.07 10.47 4.57
CA LYS A 48 -6.68 9.59 3.56
C LYS A 48 -6.31 10.00 2.14
N ILE A 49 -6.39 11.29 1.83
CA ILE A 49 -5.99 11.82 0.51
C ILE A 49 -4.52 11.49 0.23
N LYS A 50 -3.66 11.68 1.23
CA LYS A 50 -2.24 11.38 1.12
C LYS A 50 -1.95 9.89 0.95
N LEU A 51 -2.65 9.04 1.70
CA LEU A 51 -2.55 7.59 1.56
C LEU A 51 -2.96 7.13 0.16
N ILE A 52 -4.05 7.67 -0.39
CA ILE A 52 -4.52 7.36 -1.75
C ILE A 52 -3.50 7.80 -2.80
N HIS A 53 -2.88 8.98 -2.62
CA HIS A 53 -1.81 9.43 -3.50
C HIS A 53 -0.63 8.44 -3.54
N TYR A 54 -0.23 7.89 -2.38
CA TYR A 54 0.81 6.88 -2.32
C TYR A 54 0.37 5.50 -2.83
N ASP A 55 -0.90 5.12 -2.61
CA ASP A 55 -1.48 3.93 -3.23
C ASP A 55 -1.43 4.01 -4.76
N LEU A 56 -1.77 5.16 -5.36
CA LEU A 56 -1.65 5.38 -6.80
C LEU A 56 -0.22 5.21 -7.29
N LYS A 57 0.78 5.75 -6.59
CA LYS A 57 2.19 5.53 -6.91
C LYS A 57 2.56 4.05 -6.87
N LEU A 58 2.10 3.30 -5.86
CA LEU A 58 2.37 1.87 -5.76
C LEU A 58 1.74 1.11 -6.94
N ILE A 59 0.54 1.49 -7.37
CA ILE A 59 -0.14 0.92 -8.55
C ILE A 59 0.65 1.19 -9.82
N GLU A 60 1.08 2.44 -10.04
CA GLU A 60 1.94 2.80 -11.19
C GLU A 60 3.24 1.98 -11.20
N ASN A 61 3.76 1.68 -10.02
CA ASN A 61 4.97 0.88 -9.82
C ASN A 61 4.72 -0.62 -9.65
N ALA A 62 3.48 -1.12 -9.74
CA ALA A 62 3.11 -2.46 -9.30
C ALA A 62 3.97 -3.55 -9.94
N LYS A 63 4.24 -3.45 -11.25
CA LYS A 63 5.09 -4.41 -11.97
C LYS A 63 6.54 -4.43 -11.49
N ARG A 64 7.09 -3.25 -11.16
CA ARG A 64 8.47 -3.14 -10.71
C ARG A 64 8.59 -3.57 -9.25
N MET A 65 7.62 -3.19 -8.43
CA MET A 65 7.57 -3.55 -7.01
C MET A 65 7.31 -5.04 -6.80
N SER A 66 6.39 -5.65 -7.56
CA SER A 66 6.16 -7.10 -7.50
C SER A 66 7.43 -7.86 -7.83
N LYS A 67 8.13 -7.50 -8.92
CA LYS A 67 9.43 -8.11 -9.27
C LYS A 67 10.49 -7.93 -8.18
N HIS A 68 10.55 -6.75 -7.56
CA HIS A 68 11.50 -6.48 -6.47
C HIS A 68 11.22 -7.37 -5.25
N LEU A 69 9.94 -7.53 -4.90
CA LEU A 69 9.47 -8.36 -3.79
C LEU A 69 9.55 -9.87 -4.05
N SER A 70 9.44 -10.31 -5.31
CA SER A 70 9.47 -11.74 -5.71
C SER A 70 10.76 -12.48 -5.32
N VAL A 71 11.81 -11.76 -4.92
CA VAL A 71 13.04 -12.36 -4.39
C VAL A 71 12.79 -13.05 -3.05
N ILE A 72 11.83 -12.56 -2.26
CA ILE A 72 11.53 -13.06 -0.91
C ILE A 72 10.06 -13.37 -0.65
N TYR A 73 9.16 -12.98 -1.54
CA TYR A 73 7.72 -13.14 -1.38
C TYR A 73 7.09 -13.77 -2.63
N ASP A 74 6.41 -14.90 -2.47
CA ASP A 74 5.68 -15.55 -3.56
C ASP A 74 4.21 -15.11 -3.58
N PHE A 75 3.90 -14.15 -4.46
CA PHE A 75 2.54 -13.62 -4.64
C PHE A 75 1.50 -14.69 -5.01
N SER A 76 1.90 -15.78 -5.67
CA SER A 76 0.96 -16.85 -6.04
C SER A 76 0.39 -17.60 -4.83
N THR A 77 1.04 -17.45 -3.68
CA THR A 77 0.64 -18.07 -2.40
C THR A 77 -0.14 -17.12 -1.49
N SER A 78 -0.34 -15.87 -1.90
CA SER A 78 -1.07 -14.87 -1.11
C SER A 78 -2.53 -15.28 -0.93
N ASN A 79 -2.96 -15.39 0.32
CA ASN A 79 -4.36 -15.66 0.69
C ASN A 79 -5.03 -14.43 1.33
N GLU A 80 -4.40 -13.26 1.23
CA GLU A 80 -4.92 -12.04 1.82
C GLU A 80 -6.21 -11.60 1.11
N PRO A 81 -7.19 -11.03 1.82
CA PRO A 81 -8.45 -10.62 1.20
C PRO A 81 -8.21 -9.50 0.17
N LEU A 82 -9.04 -9.42 -0.88
CA LEU A 82 -8.88 -8.43 -1.96
C LEU A 82 -8.91 -6.96 -1.50
N LYS A 83 -9.49 -6.67 -0.33
CA LYS A 83 -9.40 -5.33 0.30
C LYS A 83 -7.94 -4.92 0.60
N GLU A 84 -7.06 -5.90 0.74
CA GLU A 84 -5.61 -5.75 0.91
C GLU A 84 -4.88 -6.04 -0.41
N TRP A 85 -5.36 -5.41 -1.49
CA TRP A 85 -4.90 -5.62 -2.87
C TRP A 85 -3.38 -5.47 -3.07
N TRP A 86 -2.69 -4.74 -2.18
CA TRP A 86 -1.22 -4.58 -2.22
C TRP A 86 -0.47 -5.87 -1.90
N TRP A 87 -1.13 -6.90 -1.37
CA TRP A 87 -0.57 -8.27 -1.29
C TRP A 87 -0.72 -9.07 -2.58
N HIS A 88 -1.28 -8.46 -3.63
CA HIS A 88 -1.56 -9.04 -4.93
C HIS A 88 -0.99 -8.16 -6.06
N LEU A 89 0.16 -7.51 -5.84
CA LEU A 89 0.77 -6.56 -6.80
C LEU A 89 1.10 -7.18 -8.16
N ASP A 90 1.36 -8.48 -8.21
CA ASP A 90 1.50 -9.23 -9.47
C ASP A 90 0.20 -9.19 -10.29
N GLN A 91 -0.94 -9.38 -9.64
CA GLN A 91 -2.26 -9.32 -10.27
C GLN A 91 -2.66 -7.88 -10.60
N VAL A 92 -2.28 -6.91 -9.79
CA VAL A 92 -2.45 -5.47 -10.10
C VAL A 92 -1.63 -5.09 -11.33
N ALA A 93 -0.37 -5.51 -11.40
CA ALA A 93 0.53 -5.25 -12.52
C ALA A 93 -0.01 -5.80 -13.85
N ASP A 94 -0.72 -6.92 -13.79
CA ASP A 94 -1.33 -7.57 -14.95
C ASP A 94 -2.77 -7.11 -15.23
N GLY A 95 -3.34 -6.21 -14.40
CA GLY A 95 -4.73 -5.77 -14.53
C GLY A 95 -5.77 -6.87 -14.29
N LYS A 96 -5.42 -7.91 -13.53
CA LYS A 96 -6.26 -9.10 -13.29
C LYS A 96 -7.28 -8.92 -12.17
N ILE A 97 -7.06 -7.94 -11.28
CA ILE A 97 -7.98 -7.63 -10.20
C ILE A 97 -8.48 -6.20 -10.31
N SER A 98 -9.76 -6.02 -9.98
CA SER A 98 -10.38 -4.71 -9.80
C SER A 98 -10.58 -4.49 -8.30
N PHE A 99 -10.15 -3.33 -7.81
CA PHE A 99 -10.31 -2.91 -6.43
C PHE A 99 -10.65 -1.42 -6.38
N GLU A 100 -11.21 -0.99 -5.25
CA GLU A 100 -11.62 0.40 -5.05
C GLU A 100 -10.62 1.12 -4.17
N LEU A 101 -10.19 2.32 -4.60
CA LEU A 101 -9.52 3.27 -3.72
C LEU A 101 -10.59 4.08 -3.00
N LYS A 102 -10.78 3.84 -1.70
CA LYS A 102 -11.81 4.52 -0.91
C LYS A 102 -11.25 5.77 -0.23
N ALA A 103 -11.73 6.92 -0.67
CA ALA A 103 -11.67 8.16 0.09
C ALA A 103 -13.07 8.44 0.66
N GLU A 104 -13.43 7.81 1.77
CA GLU A 104 -14.60 8.28 2.51
C GLU A 104 -14.19 9.55 3.26
N VAL A 105 -14.36 10.69 2.59
CA VAL A 105 -14.22 12.02 3.17
C VAL A 105 -15.44 12.23 4.07
N LYS A 106 -15.21 12.41 5.37
CA LYS A 106 -16.31 12.82 6.27
C LYS A 106 -16.56 14.29 6.01
N ASP A 107 -17.75 14.62 5.51
CA ASP A 107 -18.25 16.00 5.50
C ASP A 107 -18.31 16.48 6.96
N GLY A 108 -17.71 17.65 7.20
CA GLY A 108 -17.61 18.29 8.51
C GLY A 108 -18.92 18.90 8.99
#